data_AF-A0A542ZH19-F1
#
_entry.id   AF-A0A542ZH19-F1
#
_cell.length_a   1.000
_cell.length_b   1.000
_cell.length_c   1.000
_cell.angle_alpha   90.00
_cell.angle_beta   90.00
_cell.angle_gamma   90.00
#
_symmetry.space_group_name_H-M   'P 1'
#
loop_
_entity.id
_entity.type
_entity.pdbx_description
1 polymer ?
#
loop_
_entity_poly.entity_id
_entity_poly.type
_entity_poly.pdbx_seq_one_letter_code
_entity_poly.pdbx_strand_id
1 'polypeptide(L)'
;MSRDADLLRDARHVITGERETGQHNVTYAIYVAVIAAASYGVPAAQAFFRFLDPRWLAAHLAGYRGIVLAGALLLATVAFAFRAGRVRGPVVPDLPYLDHVATSPLDRAVVLRRWWRVALLGCLVGGVLIGLVSGAGLAIAALAGAVVLGPGVAAGALVGLLVAGAWLHGQVRAWPVHTRGPALLLRPGGSLRALHLSGLRTQSARSVTVGGAVLAGDLRAARLDIAAPITRGRAIRLRARGPVSTLVWRDWLGLRRAPCRGLSGLVLTVAGVYGLVHTATPGTPSLITVVSLVVAWFGVGAWSEGLRLHGDNAGTPPLLGLSPMAEARAHLVVPGVLSVLTVCGVGLTAALSTRGSPLGLVWALLLLGLLLAGQVMAAYRGLPPIGVFSPRAGMPAMVAWQSVPLVVPVVCGTAATAALTSRQPVNGLLVLAFTTWLAALYARRRARLLFDAHRG
;
A
#
# COMPACT_ATOMS: atom_id res chain seq x y z
N MET A 1 30.91 -46.20 -5.74
CA MET A 1 30.17 -44.92 -5.59
C MET A 1 28.64 -45.13 -5.60
N SER A 2 28.09 -46.21 -5.04
CA SER A 2 26.71 -46.66 -5.39
C SER A 2 25.93 -47.32 -4.24
N ARG A 3 26.10 -46.87 -3.00
CA ARG A 3 25.23 -47.31 -1.89
C ARG A 3 24.98 -46.21 -0.89
N ASP A 4 26.02 -45.51 -0.47
CA ASP A 4 25.88 -44.35 0.43
C ASP A 4 25.15 -43.18 -0.25
N ALA A 5 25.38 -42.98 -1.54
CA ALA A 5 24.69 -41.96 -2.32
C ALA A 5 23.18 -42.25 -2.45
N ASP A 6 22.81 -43.53 -2.54
CA ASP A 6 21.42 -43.95 -2.67
C ASP A 6 20.73 -43.95 -1.31
N LEU A 7 21.40 -44.38 -0.25
CA LEU A 7 20.92 -44.27 1.14
C LEU A 7 20.75 -42.81 1.58
N LEU A 8 21.64 -41.91 1.16
CA LEU A 8 21.47 -40.47 1.38
C LEU A 8 20.31 -39.89 0.57
N ARG A 9 20.06 -40.41 -0.65
CA ARG A 9 18.93 -39.98 -1.49
C ARG A 9 17.60 -40.47 -0.91
N ASP A 10 17.54 -41.71 -0.43
CA ASP A 10 16.38 -42.28 0.27
C ASP A 10 16.13 -41.62 1.62
N ALA A 11 17.16 -41.42 2.44
CA ALA A 11 17.01 -40.69 3.70
C ALA A 11 16.52 -39.26 3.45
N ARG A 12 17.02 -38.61 2.39
CA ARG A 12 16.52 -37.29 1.97
C ARG A 12 15.07 -37.37 1.53
N HIS A 13 14.69 -38.37 0.72
CA HIS A 13 13.32 -38.59 0.25
C HIS A 13 12.34 -38.86 1.41
N VAL A 14 12.73 -39.66 2.41
CA VAL A 14 11.92 -39.96 3.60
C VAL A 14 11.81 -38.74 4.53
N ILE A 15 12.89 -37.99 4.73
CA ILE A 15 12.88 -36.78 5.59
C ILE A 15 12.13 -35.63 4.93
N THR A 16 12.22 -35.49 3.59
CA THR A 16 11.49 -34.45 2.88
C THR A 16 10.08 -34.88 2.45
N GLY A 17 9.77 -36.17 2.38
CA GLY A 17 8.57 -36.67 1.68
C GLY A 17 8.51 -36.20 0.23
N GLU A 18 7.32 -36.22 -0.39
CA GLU A 18 7.00 -35.55 -1.68
C GLU A 18 7.19 -34.01 -1.65
N ARG A 19 7.97 -33.43 -0.71
CA ARG A 19 8.28 -31.99 -0.66
C ARG A 19 9.34 -31.53 -1.66
N GLU A 20 9.73 -32.36 -2.63
CA GLU A 20 10.26 -31.85 -3.91
C GLU A 20 9.24 -30.94 -4.63
N THR A 21 7.96 -31.00 -4.23
CA THR A 21 6.91 -30.03 -4.58
C THR A 21 7.24 -28.57 -4.27
N GLY A 22 8.17 -28.26 -3.36
CA GLY A 22 8.54 -26.87 -3.06
C GLY A 22 9.19 -26.13 -4.25
N GLN A 23 9.99 -26.82 -5.07
CA GLN A 23 10.56 -26.24 -6.30
C GLN A 23 9.54 -26.20 -7.45
N HIS A 24 8.68 -27.22 -7.54
CA HIS A 24 7.55 -27.21 -8.47
C HIS A 24 6.60 -26.04 -8.17
N ASN A 25 6.33 -25.73 -6.90
CA ASN A 25 5.47 -24.62 -6.49
C ASN A 25 6.05 -23.25 -6.88
N VAL A 26 7.37 -23.05 -6.71
CA VAL A 26 8.02 -21.80 -7.12
C VAL A 26 8.03 -21.66 -8.65
N THR A 27 8.37 -22.73 -9.37
CA THR A 27 8.38 -22.73 -10.84
C THR A 27 6.98 -22.49 -11.40
N TYR A 28 5.97 -23.16 -10.84
CA TYR A 28 4.57 -22.94 -11.19
C TYR A 28 4.13 -21.50 -10.90
N ALA A 29 4.50 -20.93 -9.75
CA ALA A 29 4.18 -19.54 -9.44
C ALA A 29 4.83 -18.56 -10.45
N ILE A 30 6.08 -18.79 -10.84
CA ILE A 30 6.76 -18.00 -11.88
C ILE A 30 6.04 -18.15 -13.22
N TYR A 31 5.70 -19.37 -13.62
CA TYR A 31 4.95 -19.65 -14.84
C TYR A 31 3.60 -18.91 -14.87
N VAL A 32 2.82 -19.00 -13.79
CA VAL A 32 1.55 -18.29 -13.66
C VAL A 32 1.75 -16.77 -13.71
N ALA A 33 2.79 -16.24 -13.05
CA ALA A 33 3.10 -14.81 -13.06
C ALA A 33 3.47 -14.32 -14.47
N VAL A 34 4.25 -15.09 -15.23
CA VAL A 34 4.60 -14.78 -16.63
C VAL A 34 3.34 -14.76 -17.49
N ILE A 35 2.49 -15.78 -17.40
CA ILE A 35 1.23 -15.83 -18.16
C ILE A 35 0.32 -14.67 -17.79
N ALA A 36 0.17 -14.36 -16.50
CA ALA A 36 -0.66 -13.24 -16.07
C ALA A 36 -0.10 -11.89 -16.56
N ALA A 37 1.22 -11.70 -16.49
CA ALA A 37 1.90 -10.51 -17.01
C ALA A 37 1.71 -10.35 -18.52
N ALA A 38 1.85 -11.44 -19.29
CA ALA A 38 1.64 -11.41 -20.74
C ALA A 38 0.17 -11.19 -21.12
N SER A 39 -0.76 -11.93 -20.48
CA SER A 39 -2.18 -11.95 -20.85
C SER A 39 -2.95 -10.72 -20.36
N TYR A 40 -2.59 -10.18 -19.19
CA TYR A 40 -3.30 -9.05 -18.59
C TYR A 40 -2.39 -7.83 -18.42
N GLY A 41 -1.15 -8.04 -18.00
CA GLY A 41 -0.21 -6.94 -17.75
C GLY A 41 0.12 -6.14 -19.01
N VAL A 42 0.52 -6.80 -20.10
CA VAL A 42 0.87 -6.13 -21.37
C VAL A 42 -0.33 -5.39 -21.96
N PRO A 43 -1.54 -5.98 -22.11
CA PRO A 43 -2.71 -5.24 -22.60
C PRO A 43 -3.11 -4.09 -21.67
N ALA A 44 -3.02 -4.26 -20.35
CA ALA A 44 -3.33 -3.17 -19.42
C ALA A 44 -2.31 -2.02 -19.53
N ALA A 45 -1.02 -2.32 -19.64
CA ALA A 45 0.03 -1.32 -19.84
C ALA A 45 -0.12 -0.62 -21.19
N GLN A 46 -0.40 -1.36 -22.26
CA GLN A 46 -0.69 -0.81 -23.58
C GLN A 46 -1.92 0.12 -23.53
N ALA A 47 -3.03 -0.32 -22.94
CA ALA A 47 -4.24 0.48 -22.79
C ALA A 47 -3.96 1.75 -21.99
N PHE A 48 -3.21 1.63 -20.89
CA PHE A 48 -2.74 2.75 -20.08
C PHE A 48 -1.92 3.76 -20.90
N PHE A 49 -0.98 3.30 -21.70
CA PHE A 49 -0.14 4.17 -22.53
C PHE A 49 -0.88 4.78 -23.71
N ARG A 50 -1.84 4.08 -24.32
CA ARG A 50 -2.72 4.63 -25.36
C ARG A 50 -3.70 5.66 -24.80
N PHE A 51 -4.08 5.50 -23.55
CA PHE A 51 -4.94 6.43 -22.84
C PHE A 51 -4.21 7.72 -22.45
N LEU A 52 -2.89 7.66 -22.29
CA LEU A 52 -2.05 8.82 -22.09
C LEU A 52 -1.80 9.55 -23.41
N ASP A 53 -1.99 10.87 -23.42
CA ASP A 53 -1.57 11.69 -24.57
C ASP A 53 -0.03 11.66 -24.69
N PRO A 54 0.53 11.12 -25.79
CA PRO A 54 1.97 11.05 -26.00
C PRO A 54 2.64 12.44 -25.93
N ARG A 55 1.94 13.48 -26.42
CA ARG A 55 2.45 14.85 -26.43
C ARG A 55 2.49 15.41 -25.02
N TRP A 56 1.45 15.16 -24.23
CA TRP A 56 1.44 15.52 -22.81
C TRP A 56 2.57 14.84 -22.05
N LEU A 57 2.79 13.53 -22.29
CA LEU A 57 3.85 12.77 -21.64
C LEU A 57 5.23 13.32 -22.00
N ALA A 58 5.49 13.57 -23.28
CA ALA A 58 6.75 14.18 -23.73
C ALA A 58 6.94 15.58 -23.10
N ALA A 59 5.92 16.43 -23.08
CA ALA A 59 6.02 17.77 -22.51
C ALA A 59 6.30 17.78 -20.99
N HIS A 60 5.83 16.78 -20.24
CA HIS A 60 5.94 16.76 -18.78
C HIS A 60 7.04 15.85 -18.24
N LEU A 61 7.36 14.77 -18.95
CA LEU A 61 8.31 13.74 -18.52
C LEU A 61 9.59 13.69 -19.37
N ALA A 62 9.68 14.40 -20.50
CA ALA A 62 10.97 14.52 -21.19
C ALA A 62 11.98 15.32 -20.35
N GLY A 63 13.25 14.93 -20.45
CA GLY A 63 14.36 15.60 -19.77
C GLY A 63 14.41 15.31 -18.25
N TYR A 64 14.86 16.30 -17.48
CA TYR A 64 15.19 16.12 -16.06
C TYR A 64 13.97 15.75 -15.19
N ARG A 65 12.75 16.16 -15.56
CA ARG A 65 11.54 15.90 -14.77
C ARG A 65 11.20 14.42 -14.71
N GLY A 66 11.30 13.71 -15.84
CA GLY A 66 11.12 12.26 -15.89
C GLY A 66 12.16 11.53 -15.04
N ILE A 67 13.42 11.97 -15.09
CA ILE A 67 14.51 11.40 -14.28
C ILE A 67 14.23 11.60 -12.78
N VAL A 68 13.82 12.81 -12.38
CA VAL A 68 13.47 13.11 -10.98
C VAL A 68 12.29 12.26 -10.52
N LEU A 69 11.23 12.14 -11.33
CA LEU A 69 10.08 11.30 -11.00
C LEU A 69 10.46 9.82 -10.88
N ALA A 70 11.21 9.29 -11.84
CA ALA A 70 11.67 7.90 -11.82
C ALA A 70 12.57 7.63 -10.60
N GLY A 71 13.50 8.54 -10.29
CA GLY A 71 14.35 8.48 -9.10
C GLY A 71 13.54 8.53 -7.80
N ALA A 72 12.52 9.39 -7.72
CA ALA A 72 11.63 9.47 -6.56
C ALA A 72 10.80 8.19 -6.38
N LEU A 73 10.25 7.62 -7.45
CA LEU A 73 9.53 6.35 -7.43
C LEU A 73 10.43 5.17 -7.03
N LEU A 74 11.67 5.15 -7.54
CA LEU A 74 12.66 4.16 -7.14
C LEU A 74 12.99 4.27 -5.66
N LEU A 75 13.29 5.47 -5.18
CA LEU A 75 13.60 5.72 -3.78
C LEU A 75 12.42 5.34 -2.87
N ALA A 76 11.19 5.69 -3.26
CA ALA A 76 9.98 5.31 -2.54
C ALA A 76 9.80 3.79 -2.46
N THR A 77 10.01 3.08 -3.58
CA THR A 77 9.94 1.61 -3.66
C THR A 77 11.00 0.95 -2.78
N VAL A 78 12.24 1.44 -2.83
CA VAL A 78 13.36 0.94 -2.01
C VAL A 78 13.12 1.22 -0.53
N ALA A 79 12.66 2.42 -0.18
CA ALA A 79 12.32 2.78 1.19
C ALA A 79 11.15 1.94 1.72
N PHE A 80 10.13 1.69 0.89
CA PHE A 80 9.03 0.80 1.22
C PHE A 80 9.52 -0.63 1.48
N ALA A 81 10.34 -1.19 0.60
CA ALA A 81 10.91 -2.52 0.75
C ALA A 81 11.73 -2.63 2.05
N PHE A 82 12.57 -1.64 2.34
CA PHE A 82 13.31 -1.55 3.61
C PHE A 82 12.37 -1.52 4.83
N ARG A 83 11.30 -0.73 4.78
CA ARG A 83 10.32 -0.66 5.88
C ARG A 83 9.54 -1.96 6.03
N ALA A 84 9.11 -2.56 4.93
CA ALA A 84 8.46 -3.86 4.92
C ALA A 84 9.36 -4.91 5.59
N GLY A 85 10.66 -4.91 5.27
CA GLY A 85 11.64 -5.84 5.86
C GLY A 85 11.76 -5.78 7.36
N ARG A 86 11.59 -4.58 7.94
CA ARG A 86 11.61 -4.41 9.39
C ARG A 86 10.43 -5.09 10.08
N VAL A 87 9.29 -5.19 9.40
CA VAL A 87 8.07 -5.81 9.91
C VAL A 87 8.08 -7.31 9.57
N ARG A 88 8.25 -7.63 8.29
CA ARG A 88 8.29 -8.97 7.73
C ARG A 88 9.44 -9.02 6.71
N GLY A 89 10.50 -9.73 7.06
CA GLY A 89 11.65 -9.85 6.17
C GLY A 89 11.44 -10.81 5.00
N PRO A 90 12.36 -10.80 4.02
CA PRO A 90 12.36 -11.77 2.92
C PRO A 90 12.73 -13.18 3.38
N VAL A 91 13.46 -13.32 4.49
CA VAL A 91 13.98 -14.59 4.98
C VAL A 91 13.21 -14.99 6.23
N VAL A 92 12.08 -15.66 6.06
CA VAL A 92 11.23 -16.11 7.17
C VAL A 92 10.93 -17.60 6.99
N PRO A 93 11.82 -18.49 7.47
CA PRO A 93 11.53 -19.91 7.57
C PRO A 93 10.39 -20.19 8.57
N ASP A 94 9.79 -21.37 8.44
CA ASP A 94 8.78 -21.82 9.40
C ASP A 94 9.39 -22.05 10.79
N LEU A 95 8.57 -21.89 11.84
CA LEU A 95 9.00 -22.04 13.24
C LEU A 95 9.74 -23.35 13.52
N PRO A 96 9.26 -24.54 13.08
CA PRO A 96 9.99 -25.80 13.31
C PRO A 96 11.39 -25.79 12.69
N TYR A 97 11.56 -25.18 11.52
CA TYR A 97 12.87 -25.07 10.88
C TYR A 97 13.81 -24.15 11.67
N LEU A 98 13.28 -23.04 12.20
CA LEU A 98 14.06 -22.14 13.05
C LEU A 98 14.49 -22.81 14.35
N ASP A 99 13.63 -23.63 14.96
CA ASP A 99 13.87 -24.25 16.26
C ASP A 99 14.80 -25.45 16.21
N HIS A 100 14.79 -26.21 15.11
CA HIS A 100 15.62 -27.41 14.95
C HIS A 100 16.90 -27.17 14.13
N VAL A 101 16.86 -26.29 13.11
CA VAL A 101 17.97 -26.14 12.15
C VAL A 101 18.73 -24.83 12.36
N ALA A 102 18.03 -23.71 12.57
CA ALA A 102 18.69 -22.41 12.71
C ALA A 102 19.33 -22.17 14.10
N THR A 103 19.01 -23.02 15.08
CA THR A 103 19.64 -23.10 16.41
C THR A 103 20.94 -23.93 16.41
N SER A 104 21.17 -24.73 15.38
CA SER A 104 22.36 -25.58 15.25
C SER A 104 23.65 -24.75 15.12
N PRO A 105 24.84 -25.32 15.36
CA PRO A 105 26.12 -24.62 15.20
C PRO A 105 26.49 -24.29 13.75
N LEU A 106 25.65 -24.63 12.78
CA LEU A 106 25.89 -24.37 11.35
C LEU A 106 25.87 -22.86 11.04
N ASP A 107 26.66 -22.45 10.04
CA ASP A 107 26.67 -21.06 9.59
C ASP A 107 25.28 -20.64 9.08
N ARG A 108 24.70 -19.60 9.70
CA ARG A 108 23.41 -19.01 9.33
C ARG A 108 23.34 -18.62 7.85
N ALA A 109 24.45 -18.23 7.22
CA ALA A 109 24.47 -17.92 5.79
C ALA A 109 24.26 -19.14 4.88
N VAL A 110 24.49 -20.35 5.38
CA VAL A 110 24.22 -21.60 4.67
C VAL A 110 22.77 -22.02 4.93
N VAL A 111 22.37 -22.06 6.20
CA VAL A 111 21.03 -22.49 6.64
C VAL A 111 19.93 -21.63 6.02
N LEU A 112 20.10 -20.30 6.02
CA LEU A 112 19.08 -19.36 5.52
C LEU A 112 19.20 -19.07 4.01
N ARG A 113 20.20 -19.64 3.33
CA ARG A 113 20.50 -19.34 1.92
C ARG A 113 19.34 -19.64 0.99
N ARG A 114 18.65 -20.76 1.22
CA ARG A 114 17.53 -21.21 0.39
C ARG A 114 16.41 -20.18 0.38
N TRP A 115 15.99 -19.74 1.56
CA TRP A 115 14.91 -18.76 1.74
C TRP A 115 15.27 -17.41 1.11
N TRP A 116 16.53 -16.99 1.28
CA TRP A 116 17.02 -15.78 0.60
C TRP A 116 17.00 -15.90 -0.92
N ARG A 117 17.46 -17.02 -1.48
CA ARG A 117 17.43 -17.24 -2.95
C ARG A 117 16.01 -17.19 -3.51
N VAL A 118 15.03 -17.76 -2.81
CA VAL A 118 13.63 -17.71 -3.23
C VAL A 118 13.11 -16.27 -3.23
N ALA A 119 13.37 -15.51 -2.17
CA ALA A 119 12.97 -14.10 -2.11
C ALA A 119 13.66 -13.24 -3.18
N LEU A 120 14.98 -13.43 -3.35
CA LEU A 120 15.76 -12.75 -4.38
C LEU A 120 15.25 -13.06 -5.78
N LEU A 121 15.01 -14.34 -6.09
CA LEU A 121 14.45 -14.77 -7.37
C LEU A 121 13.06 -14.17 -7.58
N GLY A 122 12.20 -14.15 -6.56
CA GLY A 122 10.89 -13.52 -6.63
C GLY A 122 10.96 -12.02 -6.95
N CYS A 123 11.85 -11.28 -6.27
CA CYS A 123 12.07 -9.86 -6.56
C CYS A 123 12.65 -9.62 -7.97
N LEU A 124 13.58 -10.47 -8.41
CA LEU A 124 14.18 -10.40 -9.75
C LEU A 124 13.15 -10.67 -10.84
N VAL A 125 12.41 -11.77 -10.74
CA VAL A 125 11.35 -12.13 -11.69
C VAL A 125 10.28 -11.05 -11.71
N GLY A 126 9.82 -10.59 -10.54
CA GLY A 126 8.85 -9.49 -10.44
C GLY A 126 9.36 -8.21 -11.11
N GLY A 127 10.61 -7.82 -10.85
CA GLY A 127 11.25 -6.66 -11.48
C GLY A 127 11.36 -6.79 -12.99
N VAL A 128 11.84 -7.93 -13.49
CA VAL A 128 11.93 -8.24 -14.93
C VAL A 128 10.56 -8.18 -15.59
N LEU A 129 9.54 -8.78 -14.98
CA LEU A 129 8.17 -8.76 -15.50
C LEU A 129 7.60 -7.35 -15.56
N ILE A 130 7.83 -6.52 -14.53
CA ILE A 130 7.41 -5.11 -14.56
C ILE A 130 8.11 -4.37 -15.71
N GLY A 131 9.44 -4.52 -15.83
CA GLY A 131 10.22 -3.90 -16.90
C GLY A 131 9.77 -4.34 -18.29
N LEU A 132 9.50 -5.64 -18.47
CA LEU A 132 8.99 -6.22 -19.71
C LEU A 132 7.59 -5.70 -20.04
N VAL A 133 6.66 -5.72 -19.08
CA VAL A 133 5.28 -5.25 -19.26
C VAL A 133 5.24 -3.77 -19.61
N SER A 134 6.00 -2.93 -18.89
CA SER A 134 6.09 -1.50 -19.19
C SER A 134 6.76 -1.24 -20.54
N GLY A 135 7.86 -1.92 -20.86
CA GLY A 135 8.55 -1.78 -22.15
C GLY A 135 7.70 -2.25 -23.34
N ALA A 136 7.02 -3.38 -23.20
CA ALA A 136 6.13 -3.91 -24.22
C ALA A 136 4.90 -3.01 -24.41
N GLY A 137 4.33 -2.52 -23.31
CA GLY A 137 3.24 -1.53 -23.36
C GLY A 137 3.64 -0.28 -24.15
N LEU A 138 4.83 0.28 -23.91
CA LEU A 138 5.36 1.44 -24.65
C LEU A 138 5.56 1.13 -26.14
N ALA A 139 6.15 -0.02 -26.45
CA ALA A 139 6.42 -0.43 -27.83
C ALA A 139 5.14 -0.66 -28.63
N ILE A 140 4.17 -1.39 -28.06
CA ILE A 140 2.88 -1.69 -28.71
C ILE A 140 1.99 -0.44 -28.81
N ALA A 141 2.12 0.50 -27.87
CA ALA A 141 1.48 1.80 -27.96
C ALA A 141 2.17 2.76 -28.96
N ALA A 142 3.23 2.32 -29.65
CA ALA A 142 4.02 3.11 -30.58
C ALA A 142 4.62 4.40 -29.96
N LEU A 143 4.83 4.40 -28.65
CA LEU A 143 5.49 5.50 -27.93
C LEU A 143 7.01 5.39 -27.98
N ALA A 144 7.52 4.18 -28.19
CA ALA A 144 8.94 3.90 -28.35
C ALA A 144 9.15 2.70 -29.28
N GLY A 145 10.37 2.54 -29.79
CA GLY A 145 10.73 1.36 -30.58
C GLY A 145 10.84 0.08 -29.72
N ALA A 146 10.77 -1.09 -30.36
CA ALA A 146 10.95 -2.39 -29.70
C ALA A 146 12.29 -2.51 -28.94
N VAL A 147 13.29 -1.68 -29.30
CA VAL A 147 14.59 -1.58 -28.61
C VAL A 147 14.43 -1.24 -27.12
N VAL A 148 13.35 -0.57 -26.69
CA VAL A 148 13.10 -0.23 -25.27
C VAL A 148 12.87 -1.47 -24.38
N LEU A 149 12.53 -2.62 -24.97
CA LEU A 149 12.36 -3.87 -24.21
C LEU A 149 13.63 -4.27 -23.45
N GLY A 150 14.80 -4.17 -24.10
CA GLY A 150 16.08 -4.53 -23.47
C GLY A 150 16.42 -3.67 -22.25
N PRO A 151 16.52 -2.33 -22.39
CA PRO A 151 16.71 -1.42 -21.27
C PRO A 151 15.61 -1.51 -20.21
N GLY A 152 14.35 -1.72 -20.60
CA GLY A 152 13.22 -1.89 -19.68
C GLY A 152 13.38 -3.12 -18.79
N VAL A 153 13.72 -4.27 -19.37
CA VAL A 153 14.01 -5.51 -18.63
C VAL A 153 15.23 -5.34 -17.73
N ALA A 154 16.31 -4.73 -18.22
CA ALA A 154 17.52 -4.49 -17.43
C ALA A 154 17.26 -3.56 -16.23
N ALA A 155 16.52 -2.46 -16.46
CA ALA A 155 16.11 -1.55 -15.40
C ALA A 155 15.19 -2.26 -14.38
N GLY A 156 14.21 -3.03 -14.85
CA GLY A 156 13.33 -3.83 -14.01
C GLY A 156 14.09 -4.82 -13.11
N ALA A 157 15.06 -5.55 -13.68
CA ALA A 157 15.93 -6.45 -12.94
C ALA A 157 16.76 -5.70 -11.87
N LEU A 158 17.32 -4.54 -12.22
CA LEU A 158 18.06 -3.69 -11.28
C LEU A 158 17.17 -3.22 -10.12
N VAL A 159 15.94 -2.78 -10.41
CA VAL A 159 14.95 -2.43 -9.37
C VAL A 159 14.65 -3.64 -8.48
N GLY A 160 14.45 -4.82 -9.07
CA GLY A 160 14.26 -6.06 -8.33
C GLY A 160 15.40 -6.39 -7.36
N LEU A 161 16.66 -6.22 -7.81
CA LEU A 161 17.85 -6.38 -6.97
C LEU A 161 17.89 -5.38 -5.81
N LEU A 162 17.64 -4.10 -6.10
CA LEU A 162 17.64 -3.03 -5.10
C LEU A 162 16.54 -3.28 -4.06
N VAL A 163 15.35 -3.69 -4.49
CA VAL A 163 14.23 -4.06 -3.62
C VAL A 163 14.60 -5.24 -2.73
N ALA A 164 15.15 -6.32 -3.29
CA ALA A 164 15.56 -7.49 -2.51
C ALA A 164 16.60 -7.12 -1.45
N GLY A 165 17.63 -6.37 -1.84
CA GLY A 165 18.70 -5.93 -0.94
C GLY A 165 18.18 -5.02 0.17
N ALA A 166 17.35 -4.03 -0.17
CA ALA A 166 16.72 -3.14 0.80
C ALA A 166 15.79 -3.88 1.75
N TRP A 167 15.02 -4.84 1.24
CA TRP A 167 14.12 -5.67 2.02
C TRP A 167 14.86 -6.52 3.06
N LEU A 168 15.95 -7.19 2.65
CA LEU A 168 16.82 -7.93 3.56
C LEU A 168 17.51 -7.02 4.58
N HIS A 169 18.00 -5.86 4.13
CA HIS A 169 18.62 -4.90 5.03
C HIS A 169 17.64 -4.36 6.08
N GLY A 170 16.39 -4.15 5.69
CA GLY A 170 15.29 -3.84 6.59
C GLY A 170 15.13 -4.89 7.69
N GLN A 171 15.15 -6.17 7.31
CA GLN A 171 15.07 -7.28 8.26
C GLN A 171 16.25 -7.31 9.24
N VAL A 172 17.47 -7.15 8.73
CA VAL A 172 18.69 -7.11 9.55
C VAL A 172 18.69 -5.94 10.54
N ARG A 173 18.07 -4.81 10.18
CA ARG A 173 17.94 -3.59 11.01
C ARG A 173 16.75 -3.59 11.95
N ALA A 174 15.87 -4.59 11.88
CA ALA A 174 14.74 -4.71 12.79
C ALA A 174 15.20 -4.90 14.25
N TRP A 175 16.39 -5.48 14.45
CA TRP A 175 16.95 -5.78 15.78
C TRP A 175 18.11 -4.83 16.14
N PRO A 176 18.09 -4.18 17.32
CA PRO A 176 19.12 -3.23 17.74
C PRO A 176 20.35 -3.98 18.27
N VAL A 177 21.22 -4.44 17.37
CA VAL A 177 22.53 -5.02 17.75
C VAL A 177 23.62 -4.41 16.88
N HIS A 178 24.39 -3.50 17.49
CA HIS A 178 25.51 -2.72 16.94
C HIS A 178 25.21 -1.94 15.64
N THR A 179 25.98 -0.87 15.42
CA THR A 179 25.94 -0.05 14.20
C THR A 179 26.47 -0.85 13.01
N ARG A 180 25.59 -1.65 12.41
CA ARG A 180 25.90 -2.38 11.18
C ARG A 180 26.07 -1.38 10.04
N GLY A 181 27.10 -1.49 9.21
CA GLY A 181 27.34 -0.57 8.09
C GLY A 181 26.42 -0.83 6.87
N PRO A 182 26.36 0.09 5.90
CA PRO A 182 25.67 -0.13 4.62
C PRO A 182 26.30 -1.26 3.80
N ALA A 183 27.55 -1.65 4.08
CA ALA A 183 28.25 -2.76 3.42
C ALA A 183 27.50 -4.11 3.46
N LEU A 184 26.56 -4.29 4.40
CA LEU A 184 25.71 -5.48 4.46
C LEU A 184 24.70 -5.56 3.31
N LEU A 185 24.32 -4.45 2.68
CA LEU A 185 23.44 -4.43 1.50
C LEU A 185 24.04 -5.22 0.33
N LEU A 186 25.36 -5.13 0.17
CA LEU A 186 26.09 -5.72 -0.96
C LEU A 186 26.62 -7.14 -0.66
N ARG A 187 26.55 -7.58 0.61
CA ARG A 187 27.09 -8.87 1.05
C ARG A 187 25.97 -9.73 1.67
N PRO A 188 25.21 -10.48 0.85
CA PRO A 188 24.07 -11.26 1.34
C PRO A 188 24.48 -12.25 2.44
N GLY A 189 25.63 -12.91 2.33
CA GLY A 189 26.13 -13.82 3.38
C GLY A 189 26.35 -13.12 4.73
N GLY A 190 26.90 -11.91 4.73
CA GLY A 190 27.07 -11.12 5.95
C GLY A 190 25.72 -10.70 6.55
N SER A 191 24.76 -10.31 5.70
CA SER A 191 23.39 -9.99 6.12
C SER A 191 22.69 -11.20 6.76
N LEU A 192 22.81 -12.39 6.18
CA LEU A 192 22.20 -13.60 6.71
C LEU A 192 22.79 -14.00 8.08
N ARG A 193 24.11 -13.87 8.25
CA ARG A 193 24.76 -14.07 9.56
C ARG A 193 24.32 -13.06 10.61
N ALA A 194 23.93 -11.86 10.19
CA ALA A 194 23.49 -10.80 11.09
C ALA A 194 22.03 -10.96 11.55
N LEU A 195 21.23 -11.86 10.94
CA LEU A 195 19.83 -12.09 11.30
C LEU A 195 19.70 -12.73 12.69
N HIS A 196 18.98 -12.07 13.59
CA HIS A 196 18.81 -12.53 14.97
C HIS A 196 17.72 -13.62 15.06
N LEU A 197 18.01 -14.73 15.74
CA LEU A 197 17.10 -15.89 15.80
C LEU A 197 15.76 -15.54 16.45
N SER A 198 15.75 -14.81 17.58
CA SER A 198 14.49 -14.39 18.21
C SER A 198 13.66 -13.48 17.28
N GLY A 199 14.32 -12.63 16.49
CA GLY A 199 13.65 -11.79 15.50
C GLY A 199 13.02 -12.61 14.39
N LEU A 200 13.72 -13.65 13.90
CA LEU A 200 13.18 -14.59 12.92
C LEU A 200 11.96 -15.34 13.46
N ARG A 201 12.01 -15.82 14.72
CA ARG A 201 10.87 -16.46 15.38
C ARG A 201 9.67 -15.52 15.48
N THR A 202 9.88 -14.29 15.95
CA THR A 202 8.81 -13.28 16.01
C THR A 202 8.22 -12.98 14.63
N GLN A 203 9.05 -12.85 13.59
CA GLN A 203 8.57 -12.59 12.23
C GLN A 203 7.83 -13.78 11.62
N SER A 204 8.26 -15.01 11.92
CA SER A 204 7.57 -16.23 11.48
C SER A 204 6.22 -16.39 12.16
N ALA A 205 6.16 -16.26 13.48
CA ALA A 205 4.91 -16.26 14.24
C ALA A 205 3.93 -15.19 13.73
N ARG A 206 4.40 -13.94 13.55
CA ARG A 206 3.58 -12.86 12.98
C ARG A 206 3.11 -13.15 11.56
N SER A 207 3.93 -13.81 10.75
CA SER A 207 3.55 -14.14 9.37
C SER A 207 2.41 -15.16 9.35
N VAL A 208 2.42 -16.12 10.29
CA VAL A 208 1.34 -17.10 10.47
C VAL A 208 0.07 -16.40 10.96
N THR A 209 0.15 -15.54 11.98
CA THR A 209 -1.04 -14.84 12.50
C THR A 209 -1.65 -13.90 11.47
N VAL A 210 -0.81 -13.11 10.77
CA VAL A 210 -1.27 -12.25 9.67
C VAL A 210 -1.87 -13.07 8.53
N GLY A 211 -1.24 -14.19 8.16
CA GLY A 211 -1.76 -15.09 7.12
C GLY A 211 -3.14 -15.64 7.49
N GLY A 212 -3.29 -16.16 8.71
CA GLY A 212 -4.56 -16.66 9.24
C GLY A 212 -5.63 -15.58 9.30
N ALA A 213 -5.27 -14.38 9.78
CA ALA A 213 -6.17 -13.23 9.84
C ALA A 213 -6.65 -12.78 8.44
N VAL A 214 -5.76 -12.76 7.44
CA VAL A 214 -6.14 -12.45 6.05
C VAL A 214 -7.10 -13.50 5.49
N LEU A 215 -6.82 -14.80 5.71
CA LEU A 215 -7.68 -15.89 5.26
C LEU A 215 -9.05 -15.87 5.96
N ALA A 216 -9.10 -15.48 7.23
CA ALA A 216 -10.33 -15.27 7.98
C ALA A 216 -11.08 -13.97 7.59
N GLY A 217 -10.51 -13.15 6.71
CA GLY A 217 -11.07 -11.84 6.34
C GLY A 217 -10.95 -10.77 7.44
N ASP A 218 -10.24 -11.07 8.52
CA ASP A 218 -9.95 -10.17 9.62
C ASP A 218 -8.66 -9.37 9.37
N LEU A 219 -8.72 -8.46 8.41
CA LEU A 219 -7.59 -7.54 8.15
C LEU A 219 -7.29 -6.60 9.32
N ARG A 220 -8.21 -6.49 10.29
CA ARG A 220 -7.99 -5.72 11.52
C ARG A 220 -6.95 -6.43 12.39
N ALA A 221 -7.14 -7.72 12.68
CA ALA A 221 -6.18 -8.51 13.45
C ALA A 221 -4.79 -8.48 12.78
N ALA A 222 -4.74 -8.70 11.46
CA ALA A 222 -3.50 -8.60 10.69
C ALA A 222 -2.80 -7.23 10.85
N ARG A 223 -3.56 -6.14 10.84
CA ARG A 223 -3.01 -4.78 10.98
C ARG A 223 -2.50 -4.50 12.40
N LEU A 224 -3.23 -4.95 13.43
CA LEU A 224 -2.83 -4.77 14.83
C LEU A 224 -1.52 -5.51 15.13
N ASP A 225 -1.33 -6.70 14.55
CA ASP A 225 -0.08 -7.46 14.66
C ASP A 225 1.12 -6.78 13.96
N ILE A 226 0.85 -6.05 12.88
CA ILE A 226 1.85 -5.29 12.11
C ILE A 226 2.18 -3.94 12.75
N ALA A 227 1.25 -3.36 13.52
CA ALA A 227 1.38 -2.01 14.05
C ALA A 227 2.63 -1.89 14.95
N ALA A 228 3.50 -0.92 14.64
CA ALA A 228 4.66 -0.65 15.47
C ALA A 228 4.20 -0.11 16.84
N PRO A 229 4.83 -0.57 17.95
CA PRO A 229 4.50 -0.07 19.27
C PRO A 229 4.76 1.44 19.32
N ILE A 230 3.80 2.19 19.88
CA ILE A 230 3.95 3.63 20.06
C ILE A 230 4.96 3.87 21.17
N THR A 231 6.16 4.33 20.85
CA THR A 231 7.24 4.61 21.83
C THR A 231 7.38 6.09 22.15
N ARG A 232 7.03 6.98 21.22
CA ARG A 232 7.18 8.43 21.36
C ARG A 232 6.00 9.05 22.11
N GLY A 233 6.27 10.10 22.88
CA GLY A 233 5.23 10.93 23.50
C GLY A 233 4.35 10.21 24.54
N ARG A 234 4.83 9.11 25.13
CA ARG A 234 4.13 8.36 26.19
C ARG A 234 3.88 9.20 27.44
N ALA A 235 4.80 10.10 27.77
CA ALA A 235 4.69 11.00 28.92
C ALA A 235 3.66 12.13 28.71
N ILE A 236 3.28 12.44 27.46
CA ILE A 236 2.31 13.51 27.16
C ILE A 236 0.91 12.99 27.48
N ARG A 237 0.27 13.53 28.51
CA ARG A 237 -1.10 13.17 28.90
C ARG A 237 -2.13 13.97 28.11
N LEU A 238 -3.23 13.33 27.77
CA LEU A 238 -4.40 13.99 27.19
C LEU A 238 -5.12 14.76 28.30
N ARG A 239 -5.45 16.04 28.07
CA ARG A 239 -6.24 16.86 28.99
C ARG A 239 -7.71 16.83 28.58
N ALA A 240 -8.62 16.72 29.53
CA ALA A 240 -10.05 16.81 29.27
C ALA A 240 -10.41 18.23 28.80
N ARG A 241 -11.10 18.34 27.66
CA ARG A 241 -11.51 19.63 27.05
C ARG A 241 -12.96 19.59 26.55
N GLY A 242 -13.80 18.80 27.21
CA GLY A 242 -15.13 18.43 26.71
C GLY A 242 -15.08 17.25 25.72
N PRO A 243 -16.21 16.61 25.42
CA PRO A 243 -16.22 15.29 24.77
C PRO A 243 -15.66 15.33 23.34
N VAL A 244 -16.12 16.26 22.50
CA VAL A 244 -15.66 16.39 21.11
C VAL A 244 -14.19 16.82 21.03
N SER A 245 -13.82 17.88 21.76
CA SER A 245 -12.45 18.41 21.76
C SER A 245 -11.44 17.37 22.25
N THR A 246 -11.81 16.57 23.27
CA THR A 246 -10.96 15.49 23.77
C THR A 246 -10.67 14.45 22.70
N LEU A 247 -11.65 14.07 21.86
CA LEU A 247 -11.43 13.18 20.72
C LEU A 247 -10.53 13.79 19.64
N VAL A 248 -10.75 15.06 19.29
CA VAL A 248 -9.91 15.76 18.30
C VAL A 248 -8.45 15.83 18.79
N TRP A 249 -8.24 16.21 20.06
CA TRP A 249 -6.90 16.26 20.65
C TRP A 249 -6.26 14.89 20.80
N ARG A 250 -7.05 13.83 21.03
CA ARG A 250 -6.58 12.44 21.07
C ARG A 250 -6.00 12.04 19.72
N ASP A 251 -6.70 12.32 18.63
CA ASP A 251 -6.25 11.97 17.27
C ASP A 251 -5.01 12.77 16.88
N TRP A 252 -4.99 14.07 17.19
CA TRP A 252 -3.81 14.91 17.00
C TRP A 252 -2.60 14.38 17.78
N LEU A 253 -2.79 14.02 19.05
CA LEU A 253 -1.75 13.40 19.87
C LEU A 253 -1.29 12.06 19.28
N GLY A 254 -2.22 11.27 18.73
CA GLY A 254 -1.92 10.04 17.99
C GLY A 254 -0.95 10.27 16.83
N LEU A 255 -1.18 11.29 16.01
CA LEU A 255 -0.28 11.67 14.92
C LEU A 255 1.09 12.14 15.42
N ARG A 256 1.13 12.94 16.50
CA ARG A 256 2.39 13.37 17.12
C ARG A 256 3.20 12.20 17.66
N ARG A 257 2.53 11.17 18.19
CA ARG A 257 3.17 9.95 18.70
C ARG A 257 3.61 8.99 17.58
N ALA A 258 2.99 9.07 16.41
CA ALA A 258 3.33 8.29 15.21
C ALA A 258 3.77 9.18 14.03
N PRO A 259 4.91 9.89 14.14
CA PRO A 259 5.30 10.92 13.17
C PRO A 259 5.53 10.38 11.75
N CYS A 260 5.89 9.09 11.62
CA CYS A 260 5.97 8.47 10.28
C CYS A 260 4.61 8.46 9.57
N ARG A 261 3.50 8.26 10.29
CA ARG A 261 2.14 8.31 9.72
C ARG A 261 1.75 9.74 9.37
N GLY A 262 2.08 10.69 10.25
CA GLY A 262 1.86 12.12 9.98
C GLY A 262 2.59 12.58 8.71
N LEU A 263 3.88 12.24 8.60
CA LEU A 263 4.72 12.58 7.45
C LEU A 263 4.32 11.84 6.17
N SER A 264 4.03 10.54 6.23
CA SER A 264 3.56 9.80 5.05
C SER A 264 2.22 10.34 4.57
N GLY A 265 1.31 10.68 5.49
CA GLY A 265 0.06 11.35 5.18
C GLY A 265 0.30 12.69 4.47
N LEU A 266 1.20 13.52 4.99
CA LEU A 266 1.54 14.80 4.38
C LEU A 266 2.11 14.63 2.96
N VAL A 267 3.11 13.78 2.79
CA VAL A 267 3.75 13.57 1.48
C VAL A 267 2.76 13.06 0.44
N LEU A 268 1.94 12.07 0.79
CA LEU A 268 0.94 11.51 -0.11
C LEU A 268 -0.19 12.51 -0.39
N THR A 269 -0.71 13.21 0.62
CA THR A 269 -1.75 14.23 0.41
C THR A 269 -1.21 15.38 -0.44
N VAL A 270 0.02 15.87 -0.22
CA VAL A 270 0.65 16.90 -1.06
C VAL A 270 0.77 16.43 -2.51
N ALA A 271 1.29 15.22 -2.74
CA ALA A 271 1.45 14.68 -4.09
C ALA A 271 0.10 14.48 -4.81
N GLY A 272 -0.89 13.92 -4.11
CA GLY A 272 -2.23 13.71 -4.65
C GLY A 272 -2.94 15.02 -4.94
N VAL A 273 -2.95 15.96 -3.98
CA VAL A 273 -3.55 17.28 -4.15
C VAL A 273 -2.90 18.07 -5.29
N TYR A 274 -1.57 18.04 -5.38
CA TYR A 274 -0.86 18.70 -6.48
C TYR A 274 -1.39 18.21 -7.83
N GLY A 275 -1.51 16.89 -8.00
CA GLY A 275 -2.12 16.32 -9.20
C GLY A 275 -3.58 16.74 -9.38
N LEU A 276 -4.42 16.67 -8.34
CA LEU A 276 -5.84 17.07 -8.39
C LEU A 276 -6.04 18.53 -8.84
N VAL A 277 -5.22 19.46 -8.37
CA VAL A 277 -5.30 20.87 -8.80
C VAL A 277 -5.06 21.00 -10.31
N HIS A 278 -4.13 20.22 -10.88
CA HIS A 278 -3.85 20.24 -12.31
C HIS A 278 -4.92 19.50 -13.14
N THR A 279 -5.76 18.66 -12.54
CA THR A 279 -6.84 17.96 -13.28
C THR A 279 -7.91 18.88 -13.84
N ALA A 280 -8.08 20.07 -13.26
CA ALA A 280 -8.99 21.10 -13.79
C ALA A 280 -8.37 21.94 -14.91
N THR A 281 -7.13 21.65 -15.33
CA THR A 281 -6.45 22.35 -16.43
C THR A 281 -6.80 21.65 -17.75
N PRO A 282 -7.20 22.39 -18.81
CA PRO A 282 -7.48 21.80 -20.12
C PRO A 282 -6.30 20.98 -20.64
N GLY A 283 -6.59 19.79 -21.18
CA GLY A 283 -5.58 18.89 -21.73
C GLY A 283 -4.91 17.95 -20.71
N THR A 284 -5.24 18.03 -19.42
CA THR A 284 -4.76 17.05 -18.44
C THR A 284 -5.46 15.70 -18.63
N PRO A 285 -4.72 14.57 -18.78
CA PRO A 285 -5.33 13.25 -18.89
C PRO A 285 -6.10 12.86 -17.62
N SER A 286 -7.28 12.24 -17.76
CA SER A 286 -8.09 11.81 -16.61
C SER A 286 -7.43 10.74 -15.74
N LEU A 287 -6.41 10.06 -16.27
CA LEU A 287 -5.55 9.17 -15.49
C LEU A 287 -4.82 9.90 -14.36
N ILE A 288 -4.45 11.17 -14.57
CA ILE A 288 -3.86 12.00 -13.50
C ILE A 288 -4.85 12.13 -12.35
N THR A 289 -6.14 12.27 -12.64
CA THR A 289 -7.20 12.27 -11.62
C THR A 289 -7.25 10.94 -10.87
N VAL A 290 -7.24 9.81 -11.59
CA VAL A 290 -7.25 8.47 -10.98
C VAL A 290 -6.08 8.31 -10.01
N VAL A 291 -4.85 8.54 -10.47
CA VAL A 291 -3.64 8.38 -9.65
C VAL A 291 -3.64 9.35 -8.47
N SER A 292 -4.04 10.60 -8.72
CA SER A 292 -4.09 11.63 -7.68
C SER A 292 -5.12 11.34 -6.60
N LEU A 293 -6.29 10.80 -6.96
CA LEU A 293 -7.31 10.36 -6.01
C LEU A 293 -6.84 9.16 -5.19
N VAL A 294 -6.18 8.18 -5.81
CA VAL A 294 -5.60 7.03 -5.10
C VAL A 294 -4.56 7.51 -4.08
N VAL A 295 -3.61 8.34 -4.53
CA VAL A 295 -2.53 8.85 -3.69
C VAL A 295 -3.07 9.73 -2.55
N ALA A 296 -4.01 10.63 -2.86
CA ALA A 296 -4.69 11.45 -1.85
C ALA A 296 -5.50 10.59 -0.86
N TRP A 297 -6.19 9.55 -1.32
CA TRP A 297 -6.93 8.63 -0.45
C TRP A 297 -6.02 7.96 0.57
N PHE A 298 -4.83 7.48 0.16
CA PHE A 298 -3.86 6.92 1.11
C PHE A 298 -3.28 7.98 2.05
N GLY A 299 -3.07 9.21 1.56
CA GLY A 299 -2.61 10.34 2.37
C GLY A 299 -3.60 10.73 3.46
N VAL A 300 -4.87 10.95 3.11
CA VAL A 300 -5.95 11.22 4.06
C VAL A 300 -6.15 10.03 5.01
N GLY A 301 -6.11 8.79 4.48
CA GLY A 301 -6.25 7.57 5.28
C GLY A 301 -5.17 7.41 6.36
N ALA A 302 -3.96 7.93 6.14
CA ALA A 302 -2.90 7.95 7.15
C ALA A 302 -3.23 8.87 8.33
N TRP A 303 -4.03 9.93 8.10
CA TRP A 303 -4.52 10.83 9.14
C TRP A 303 -5.85 10.38 9.77
N SER A 304 -6.63 9.54 9.07
CA SER A 304 -7.91 8.99 9.52
C SER A 304 -7.81 7.76 10.44
N GLU A 305 -6.66 7.50 11.06
CA GLU A 305 -6.49 6.34 11.93
C GLU A 305 -7.45 6.38 13.14
N GLY A 306 -7.71 7.56 13.73
CA GLY A 306 -8.66 7.70 14.83
C GLY A 306 -10.07 7.26 14.46
N LEU A 307 -10.53 7.64 13.26
CA LEU A 307 -11.82 7.24 12.69
C LEU A 307 -11.88 5.72 12.48
N ARG A 308 -10.80 5.13 11.94
CA ARG A 308 -10.70 3.68 11.71
C ARG A 308 -10.75 2.89 13.01
N LEU A 309 -9.98 3.30 14.02
CA LEU A 309 -9.97 2.67 15.35
C LEU A 309 -11.33 2.80 16.05
N HIS A 310 -12.04 3.91 15.85
CA HIS A 310 -13.39 4.05 16.36
C HIS A 310 -14.38 3.12 15.64
N GLY A 311 -14.27 2.95 14.32
CA GLY A 311 -15.01 1.94 13.57
C GLY A 311 -14.72 0.51 14.04
N ASP A 312 -13.47 0.20 14.37
CA ASP A 312 -13.06 -1.10 14.94
C ASP A 312 -13.63 -1.35 16.34
N ASN A 313 -13.94 -0.28 17.08
CA ASN A 313 -14.56 -0.33 18.40
C ASN A 313 -16.08 -0.13 18.35
N ALA A 314 -16.69 -0.29 17.17
CA ALA A 314 -18.14 -0.29 17.07
C ALA A 314 -18.76 -1.38 17.97
N GLY A 315 -19.80 -1.02 18.71
CA GLY A 315 -20.42 -1.89 19.73
C GLY A 315 -19.88 -1.71 21.14
N THR A 316 -18.75 -1.01 21.34
CA THR A 316 -18.31 -0.62 22.68
C THR A 316 -19.10 0.59 23.20
N PRO A 317 -19.43 0.64 24.51
CA PRO A 317 -20.07 1.82 25.08
C PRO A 317 -19.22 3.09 24.90
N PRO A 318 -19.82 4.24 24.54
CA PRO A 318 -19.07 5.46 24.32
C PRO A 318 -18.47 5.97 25.64
N LEU A 319 -17.15 6.10 25.69
CA LEU A 319 -16.42 6.54 26.89
C LEU A 319 -16.72 7.99 27.30
N LEU A 320 -17.22 8.80 26.36
CA LEU A 320 -17.47 10.24 26.56
C LEU A 320 -18.94 10.61 26.45
N GLY A 321 -19.86 9.62 26.48
CA GLY A 321 -21.30 9.84 26.39
C GLY A 321 -21.80 10.41 25.06
N LEU A 322 -20.96 10.41 24.02
CA LEU A 322 -21.34 10.88 22.69
C LEU A 322 -22.12 9.82 21.93
N SER A 323 -23.06 10.26 21.08
CA SER A 323 -23.64 9.35 20.10
C SER A 323 -22.56 8.85 19.14
N PRO A 324 -22.66 7.62 18.60
CA PRO A 324 -21.64 7.08 17.69
C PRO A 324 -21.38 7.97 16.46
N MET A 325 -22.41 8.65 15.96
CA MET A 325 -22.26 9.56 14.83
C MET A 325 -21.56 10.87 15.20
N ALA A 326 -21.70 11.32 16.45
CA ALA A 326 -20.96 12.47 16.96
C ALA A 326 -19.47 12.14 17.14
N GLU A 327 -19.14 10.94 17.63
CA GLU A 327 -17.75 10.45 17.71
C GLU A 327 -17.12 10.31 16.32
N ALA A 328 -17.84 9.73 15.35
CA ALA A 328 -17.42 9.65 13.95
C ALA A 328 -17.04 11.03 13.38
N ARG A 329 -17.89 12.04 13.59
CA ARG A 329 -17.66 13.41 13.13
C ARG A 329 -16.46 14.05 13.82
N ALA A 330 -16.29 13.82 15.12
CA ALA A 330 -15.12 14.31 15.85
C ALA A 330 -13.81 13.74 15.27
N HIS A 331 -13.80 12.46 14.89
CA HIS A 331 -12.66 11.80 14.24
C HIS A 331 -12.37 12.25 12.81
N LEU A 332 -13.31 12.96 12.16
CA LEU A 332 -13.09 13.57 10.85
C LEU A 332 -12.41 14.94 10.92
N VAL A 333 -12.44 15.61 12.08
CA VAL A 333 -11.91 16.98 12.22
C VAL A 333 -10.42 17.03 11.90
N VAL A 334 -9.60 16.16 12.50
CA VAL A 334 -8.15 16.15 12.29
C VAL A 334 -7.76 15.87 10.83
N PRO A 335 -8.18 14.76 10.19
CA PRO A 335 -7.86 14.52 8.79
C PRO A 335 -8.47 15.58 7.86
N GLY A 336 -9.67 16.09 8.16
CA GLY A 336 -10.32 17.15 7.39
C GLY A 336 -9.52 18.45 7.40
N VAL A 337 -9.17 18.97 8.58
CA VAL A 337 -8.38 20.21 8.73
C VAL A 337 -7.01 20.06 8.07
N LEU A 338 -6.29 18.97 8.32
CA LEU A 338 -4.98 18.75 7.70
C LEU A 338 -5.06 18.70 6.17
N SER A 339 -6.10 18.07 5.63
CA SER A 339 -6.31 17.98 4.19
C SER A 339 -6.69 19.32 3.58
N VAL A 340 -7.58 20.09 4.22
CA VAL A 340 -7.93 21.46 3.77
C VAL A 340 -6.69 22.35 3.78
N LEU A 341 -5.90 22.35 4.85
CA LEU A 341 -4.66 23.13 4.92
C LEU A 341 -3.68 22.74 3.81
N THR A 342 -3.58 21.43 3.52
CA THR A 342 -2.72 20.93 2.42
C THR A 342 -3.25 21.37 1.06
N VAL A 343 -4.56 21.27 0.81
CA VAL A 343 -5.19 21.73 -0.43
C VAL A 343 -5.01 23.22 -0.62
N CYS A 344 -5.24 24.04 0.40
CA CYS A 344 -5.03 25.48 0.32
C CYS A 344 -3.55 25.83 0.09
N GLY A 345 -2.61 25.22 0.81
CA GLY A 345 -1.19 25.50 0.65
C GLY A 345 -0.63 25.06 -0.71
N VAL A 346 -0.90 23.82 -1.13
CA VAL A 346 -0.44 23.28 -2.42
C VAL A 346 -1.19 23.92 -3.58
N GLY A 347 -2.49 24.15 -3.45
CA GLY A 347 -3.29 24.77 -4.49
C GLY A 347 -2.98 26.25 -4.68
N LEU A 348 -2.72 27.01 -3.61
CA LEU A 348 -2.27 28.40 -3.71
C LEU A 348 -0.91 28.49 -4.38
N THR A 349 0.06 27.66 -3.97
CA THR A 349 1.38 27.62 -4.62
C THR A 349 1.29 27.21 -6.09
N ALA A 350 0.43 26.23 -6.42
CA ALA A 350 0.19 25.83 -7.80
C ALA A 350 -0.51 26.92 -8.62
N ALA A 351 -1.48 27.66 -8.06
CA ALA A 351 -2.19 28.74 -8.73
C ALA A 351 -1.32 30.00 -8.92
N LEU A 352 -0.37 30.26 -8.00
CA LEU A 352 0.60 31.35 -8.11
C LEU A 352 1.73 31.02 -9.09
N SER A 353 2.09 29.74 -9.21
CA SER A 353 2.88 29.29 -10.36
C SER A 353 1.98 29.38 -11.60
N THR A 354 2.48 29.83 -12.74
CA THR A 354 1.71 30.02 -14.01
C THR A 354 1.11 28.72 -14.60
N ARG A 355 0.97 27.66 -13.81
CA ARG A 355 0.67 26.28 -14.20
C ARG A 355 -0.61 25.72 -13.58
N GLY A 356 -1.19 26.39 -12.57
CA GLY A 356 -2.44 25.96 -11.93
C GLY A 356 -3.59 26.92 -12.20
N SER A 357 -4.80 26.39 -12.36
CA SER A 357 -6.02 27.22 -12.42
C SER A 357 -6.59 27.45 -11.01
N PRO A 358 -7.11 28.66 -10.69
CA PRO A 358 -7.87 28.88 -9.46
C PRO A 358 -9.05 27.93 -9.31
N LEU A 359 -9.66 27.53 -10.44
CA LEU A 359 -10.68 26.48 -10.51
C LEU A 359 -10.16 25.15 -9.95
N GLY A 360 -8.90 24.78 -10.22
CA GLY A 360 -8.28 23.55 -9.72
C GLY A 360 -8.18 23.49 -8.20
N LEU A 361 -7.92 24.63 -7.53
CA LEU A 361 -7.95 24.71 -6.07
C LEU A 361 -9.36 24.42 -5.54
N VAL A 362 -10.38 25.09 -6.08
CA VAL A 362 -11.78 24.89 -5.68
C VAL A 362 -12.18 23.43 -5.94
N TRP A 363 -11.79 22.88 -7.10
CA TRP A 363 -12.10 21.51 -7.48
C TRP A 363 -11.47 20.48 -6.54
N ALA A 364 -10.19 20.67 -6.17
CA ALA A 364 -9.51 19.80 -5.20
C ALA A 364 -10.17 19.86 -3.81
N LEU A 365 -10.66 21.02 -3.37
CA LEU A 365 -11.41 21.16 -2.12
C LEU A 365 -12.74 20.39 -2.16
N LEU A 366 -13.45 20.40 -3.29
CA LEU A 366 -14.70 19.65 -3.44
C LEU A 366 -14.46 18.14 -3.44
N LEU A 367 -13.42 17.66 -4.14
CA LEU A 367 -13.03 16.24 -4.15
C LEU A 367 -12.60 15.72 -2.78
N LEU A 368 -12.12 16.59 -1.89
CA LEU A 368 -11.82 16.21 -0.51
C LEU A 368 -13.06 15.70 0.24
N GLY A 369 -14.24 16.27 -0.01
CA GLY A 369 -15.49 15.78 0.57
C GLY A 369 -15.75 14.31 0.23
N LEU A 370 -15.53 13.95 -1.04
CA LEU A 370 -15.65 12.58 -1.53
C LEU A 370 -14.59 11.64 -0.91
N LEU A 371 -13.34 12.10 -0.79
CA LEU A 371 -12.27 11.33 -0.14
C LEU A 371 -12.58 11.07 1.35
N LEU A 372 -13.05 12.08 2.09
CA LEU A 372 -13.45 11.94 3.49
C LEU A 372 -14.64 10.99 3.62
N ALA A 373 -15.65 11.08 2.74
CA ALA A 373 -16.74 10.11 2.71
C ALA A 373 -16.22 8.68 2.49
N GLY A 374 -15.26 8.49 1.58
CA GLY A 374 -14.57 7.22 1.39
C GLY A 374 -13.84 6.70 2.64
N GLN A 375 -13.24 7.58 3.44
CA GLN A 375 -12.63 7.19 4.72
C GLN A 375 -13.66 6.75 5.77
N VAL A 376 -14.83 7.40 5.81
CA VAL A 376 -15.95 6.95 6.67
C VAL A 376 -16.45 5.58 6.19
N MET A 377 -16.60 5.37 4.88
CA MET A 377 -16.96 4.07 4.32
C MET A 377 -15.93 3.00 4.72
N ALA A 378 -14.64 3.33 4.68
CA ALA A 378 -13.57 2.41 5.06
C ALA A 378 -13.61 2.05 6.55
N ALA A 379 -13.86 3.04 7.42
CA ALA A 379 -13.92 2.83 8.87
C ALA A 379 -15.13 1.99 9.31
N TYR A 380 -16.30 2.20 8.70
CA TYR A 380 -17.54 1.52 9.07
C TYR A 380 -17.96 0.44 8.08
N ARG A 381 -17.02 -0.08 7.29
CA ARG A 381 -17.34 -1.11 6.30
C ARG A 381 -17.90 -2.37 6.96
N GLY A 382 -17.46 -2.72 8.17
CA GLY A 382 -17.86 -3.94 8.87
C GLY A 382 -17.23 -5.20 8.26
N LEU A 383 -17.70 -6.36 8.73
CA LEU A 383 -17.25 -7.67 8.26
C LEU A 383 -17.66 -7.92 6.80
N PRO A 384 -16.86 -8.69 6.05
CA PRO A 384 -17.23 -9.15 4.72
C PRO A 384 -18.52 -9.99 4.76
N PRO A 385 -19.39 -9.90 3.75
CA PRO A 385 -20.57 -10.74 3.69
C PRO A 385 -20.19 -12.22 3.56
N ILE A 386 -20.98 -13.12 4.16
CA ILE A 386 -20.68 -14.57 4.24
C ILE A 386 -20.40 -15.17 2.86
N GLY A 387 -21.08 -14.68 1.81
CA GLY A 387 -20.87 -15.14 0.43
C GLY A 387 -19.44 -14.98 -0.10
N VAL A 388 -18.62 -14.09 0.48
CA VAL A 388 -17.20 -13.93 0.15
C VAL A 388 -16.39 -15.17 0.52
N PHE A 389 -16.80 -15.91 1.56
CA PHE A 389 -16.14 -17.14 2.00
C PHE A 389 -16.61 -18.39 1.23
N SER A 390 -17.46 -18.22 0.20
CA SER A 390 -17.84 -19.33 -0.67
C SER A 390 -16.66 -19.77 -1.55
N PRO A 391 -16.53 -21.07 -1.86
CA PRO A 391 -15.45 -21.58 -2.73
C PRO A 391 -15.40 -20.94 -4.12
N ARG A 392 -16.55 -20.42 -4.61
CA ARG A 392 -16.66 -19.77 -5.93
C ARG A 392 -16.26 -18.29 -5.92
N ALA A 393 -16.48 -17.58 -4.82
CA ALA A 393 -16.20 -16.14 -4.72
C ALA A 393 -14.78 -15.87 -4.19
N GLY A 394 -14.41 -16.58 -3.11
CA GLY A 394 -13.09 -16.60 -2.51
C GLY A 394 -12.38 -15.24 -2.35
N MET A 395 -11.06 -15.26 -2.56
CA MET A 395 -10.19 -14.09 -2.43
C MET A 395 -10.56 -12.91 -3.35
N PRO A 396 -10.95 -13.10 -4.62
CA PRO A 396 -11.37 -11.98 -5.47
C PRO A 396 -12.52 -11.15 -4.89
N ALA A 397 -13.54 -11.81 -4.33
CA ALA A 397 -14.67 -11.11 -3.69
C ALA A 397 -14.23 -10.38 -2.41
N MET A 398 -13.27 -10.95 -1.66
CA MET A 398 -12.67 -10.26 -0.52
C MET A 398 -11.93 -9.01 -0.95
N VAL A 399 -11.08 -9.10 -1.99
CA VAL A 399 -10.36 -7.94 -2.53
C VAL A 399 -11.33 -6.87 -3.03
N ALA A 400 -12.38 -7.27 -3.75
CA ALA A 400 -13.43 -6.36 -4.20
C ALA A 400 -14.07 -5.65 -3.02
N TRP A 401 -14.58 -6.38 -2.03
CA TRP A 401 -15.15 -5.84 -0.80
C TRP A 401 -14.19 -4.88 -0.08
N GLN A 402 -12.92 -5.25 -0.02
CA GLN A 402 -11.90 -4.46 0.64
C GLN A 402 -11.60 -3.14 -0.09
N SER A 403 -11.69 -3.15 -1.42
CA SER A 403 -11.36 -2.03 -2.29
C SER A 403 -12.47 -0.99 -2.48
N VAL A 404 -13.75 -1.33 -2.21
CA VAL A 404 -14.90 -0.44 -2.44
C VAL A 404 -14.70 0.99 -1.89
N PRO A 405 -14.22 1.20 -0.64
CA PRO A 405 -14.02 2.56 -0.10
C PRO A 405 -12.95 3.40 -0.82
N LEU A 406 -12.06 2.77 -1.59
CA LEU A 406 -11.09 3.43 -2.46
C LEU A 406 -11.66 3.60 -3.88
N VAL A 407 -12.27 2.55 -4.43
CA VAL A 407 -12.81 2.54 -5.79
C VAL A 407 -13.90 3.59 -5.97
N VAL A 408 -14.79 3.76 -4.98
CA VAL A 408 -15.89 4.74 -5.09
C VAL A 408 -15.37 6.17 -5.26
N PRO A 409 -14.50 6.72 -4.38
CA PRO A 409 -13.91 8.04 -4.61
C PRO A 409 -13.15 8.16 -5.92
N VAL A 410 -12.39 7.13 -6.31
CA VAL A 410 -11.59 7.14 -7.55
C VAL A 410 -12.48 7.21 -8.79
N VAL A 411 -13.48 6.33 -8.89
CA VAL A 411 -14.38 6.27 -10.05
C VAL A 411 -15.26 7.52 -10.11
N CYS A 412 -15.91 7.87 -9.00
CA CYS A 412 -16.80 9.03 -8.95
C CYS A 412 -16.06 10.35 -9.16
N GLY A 413 -14.88 10.52 -8.54
CA GLY A 413 -14.07 11.72 -8.71
C GLY A 413 -13.50 11.84 -10.13
N THR A 414 -13.10 10.72 -10.74
CA THR A 414 -12.66 10.70 -12.15
C THR A 414 -13.81 11.04 -13.09
N ALA A 415 -14.99 10.45 -12.89
CA ALA A 415 -16.18 10.74 -13.68
C ALA A 415 -16.60 12.22 -13.55
N ALA A 416 -16.61 12.76 -12.32
CA ALA A 416 -16.90 14.17 -12.08
C ALA A 416 -15.88 15.10 -12.78
N THR A 417 -14.60 14.74 -12.77
CA THR A 417 -13.54 15.53 -13.40
C THR A 417 -13.60 15.44 -14.93
N ALA A 418 -13.94 14.28 -15.47
CA ALA A 418 -14.24 14.12 -16.90
C ALA A 418 -15.46 14.96 -17.32
N ALA A 419 -16.50 15.02 -16.48
CA ALA A 419 -17.67 15.88 -16.72
C ALA A 419 -17.34 17.37 -16.59
N LEU A 420 -16.44 17.77 -15.66
CA LEU A 420 -15.98 19.15 -15.53
C LEU A 420 -15.29 19.65 -16.80
N THR A 421 -14.49 18.79 -17.44
CA THR A 421 -13.75 19.11 -18.66
C THR A 421 -14.60 19.02 -19.94
N SER A 422 -15.87 18.64 -19.81
CA SER A 422 -16.84 18.70 -20.90
C SER A 422 -17.33 20.14 -21.17
N ARG A 423 -18.14 20.36 -22.22
CA ARG A 423 -18.64 21.69 -22.60
C ARG A 423 -19.48 22.41 -21.52
N GLN A 424 -19.86 21.73 -20.43
CA GLN A 424 -20.69 22.27 -19.37
C GLN A 424 -20.11 21.94 -17.98
N PRO A 425 -19.37 22.87 -17.33
CA PRO A 425 -18.71 22.60 -16.05
C PRO A 425 -19.69 22.31 -14.91
N VAL A 426 -20.94 22.78 -15.02
CA VAL A 426 -22.04 22.50 -14.08
C VAL A 426 -22.27 20.98 -13.94
N ASN A 427 -22.08 20.21 -15.01
CA ASN A 427 -22.26 18.75 -14.97
C ASN A 427 -21.25 18.08 -14.03
N GLY A 428 -19.99 18.55 -14.03
CA GLY A 428 -18.98 18.07 -13.09
C GLY A 428 -19.38 18.30 -11.64
N LEU A 429 -19.88 19.50 -11.33
CA LEU A 429 -20.36 19.85 -9.98
C LEU A 429 -21.55 18.98 -9.55
N LEU A 430 -22.53 18.77 -10.43
CA LEU A 430 -23.70 17.93 -10.15
C LEU A 430 -23.29 16.48 -9.89
N VAL A 431 -22.43 15.90 -10.73
CA VAL A 431 -21.91 14.53 -10.54
C VAL A 431 -21.15 14.42 -9.22
N LEU A 432 -20.29 15.39 -8.90
CA LEU A 432 -19.51 15.37 -7.66
C LEU A 432 -20.40 15.52 -6.43
N ALA A 433 -21.34 16.45 -6.43
CA ALA A 433 -22.27 16.68 -5.33
C ALA A 433 -23.13 15.44 -5.08
N PHE A 434 -23.71 14.86 -6.15
CA PHE A 434 -24.53 13.65 -6.07
C PHE A 434 -23.75 12.45 -5.54
N THR A 435 -22.56 12.19 -6.09
CA THR A 435 -21.73 11.04 -5.67
C THR A 435 -21.18 11.20 -4.27
N THR A 436 -20.79 12.42 -3.86
CA THR A 436 -20.37 12.71 -2.48
C THR A 436 -21.52 12.50 -1.50
N TRP A 437 -22.72 12.98 -1.85
CA TRP A 437 -23.91 12.78 -1.04
C TRP A 437 -24.27 11.30 -0.89
N LEU A 438 -24.26 10.53 -1.98
CA LEU A 438 -24.50 9.08 -1.94
C LEU A 438 -23.44 8.34 -1.10
N ALA A 439 -22.15 8.66 -1.28
CA ALA A 439 -21.07 8.05 -0.51
C ALA A 439 -21.23 8.35 0.99
N ALA A 440 -21.56 9.58 1.35
CA ALA A 440 -21.82 9.98 2.74
C ALA A 440 -23.05 9.29 3.33
N LEU A 441 -24.14 9.16 2.55
CA LEU A 441 -25.36 8.47 2.96
C LEU A 441 -25.12 6.97 3.18
N TYR A 442 -24.40 6.33 2.26
CA TYR A 442 -24.00 4.93 2.38
C TYR A 442 -23.13 4.73 3.63
N ALA A 443 -22.12 5.58 3.84
CA ALA A 443 -21.23 5.51 4.99
C ALA A 443 -21.99 5.67 6.31
N ARG A 444 -22.91 6.65 6.39
CA ARG A 444 -23.77 6.86 7.55
C ARG A 444 -24.69 5.68 7.82
N ARG A 445 -25.29 5.09 6.77
CA ARG A 445 -26.14 3.90 6.90
C ARG A 445 -25.33 2.72 7.44
N ARG A 446 -24.14 2.45 6.89
CA ARG A 446 -23.27 1.37 7.36
C ARG A 446 -22.84 1.56 8.81
N ALA A 447 -22.47 2.78 9.19
CA ALA A 447 -22.11 3.08 10.57
C ALA A 447 -23.27 2.78 11.53
N ARG A 448 -24.50 3.24 11.22
CA ARG A 448 -25.69 2.92 12.03
C ARG A 448 -25.92 1.42 12.17
N LEU A 449 -25.98 0.71 11.04
CA LEU A 449 -26.19 -0.75 11.04
C LEU A 449 -25.14 -1.48 11.88
N LEU A 450 -23.88 -1.04 11.84
CA LEU A 450 -22.81 -1.64 12.63
C LEU A 450 -23.01 -1.41 14.13
N PHE A 451 -23.44 -0.22 14.56
CA PHE A 451 -23.72 0.05 15.97
C PHE A 451 -25.00 -0.63 16.47
N ASP A 452 -26.04 -0.71 15.63
CA ASP A 452 -27.31 -1.34 15.99
C ASP A 452 -27.15 -2.86 16.14
N ALA A 453 -26.33 -3.50 15.29
CA ALA A 453 -26.05 -4.93 15.36
C ALA A 453 -25.37 -5.41 16.65
N HIS A 454 -24.84 -4.50 17.47
CA HIS A 454 -24.20 -4.82 18.76
C HIS A 454 -25.08 -4.45 19.97
N ARG A 455 -26.28 -3.89 19.73
CA ARG A 455 -27.23 -3.50 20.78
C ARG A 455 -28.36 -4.50 21.00
N GLY A 456 -28.60 -5.38 20.03
CA GLY A 456 -29.43 -6.58 20.18
C GLY A 456 -28.54 -7.79 20.36
#